data_AF-A0A1V6E9B4-F1
#
_entry.id   AF-A0A1V6E9B4-F1
#
_cell.length_a   1.000
_cell.length_b   1.000
_cell.length_c   1.000
_cell.angle_alpha   90.00
_cell.angle_beta   90.00
_cell.angle_gamma   90.00
#
_symmetry.space_group_name_H-M   'P 1'
#
loop_
_entity.id
_entity.type
_entity.pdbx_description
1 polymer ?
#
loop_
_entity_poly.entity_id
_entity_poly.type
_entity_poly.pdbx_seq_one_letter_code
_entity_poly.pdbx_strand_id
1 'polypeptide(L)'
;MNDLDQMEDGPTIEKRILTELCKLRKLPDNGVSNTEIALKNLREIKLLAIEHDLFVEEERASVINKKKLAAQKARIIEERSLQLEKLRKAFMDGIVDPNRQQAGYSLEDILVELFSLFCIEYRKSYKISTQQIDGHFKFESFDYLVEAKWRADLPTEQEIAGFKRKVDTKLESTRGIFFSINGFRQEVVEAFQGGGNIIFFSGEDLVFILEGMISLDEVLRIKIEKAAQEGIPYFEVKSMR
;
A
#
# COMPACT_ATOMS: atom_id res chain seq x y z
N MET A 1 -31.38 -15.88 -41.63
CA MET A 1 -31.42 -15.74 -40.17
C MET A 1 -29.98 -15.96 -39.75
N ASN A 2 -29.31 -14.90 -39.29
CA ASN A 2 -27.85 -14.77 -39.34
C ASN A 2 -27.17 -15.70 -38.34
N ASP A 3 -26.10 -16.39 -38.74
CA ASP A 3 -25.32 -17.27 -37.85
C ASP A 3 -24.74 -16.50 -36.65
N LEU A 4 -24.54 -15.18 -36.78
CA LEU A 4 -24.07 -14.30 -35.70
C LEU A 4 -25.11 -14.14 -34.58
N ASP A 5 -26.41 -14.17 -34.87
CA ASP A 5 -27.47 -14.03 -33.84
C ASP A 5 -27.51 -15.23 -32.88
N GLN A 6 -26.93 -16.36 -33.29
CA GLN A 6 -26.92 -17.63 -32.55
C GLN A 6 -25.65 -17.79 -31.70
N MET A 7 -24.66 -16.89 -31.86
CA MET A 7 -23.39 -16.93 -31.13
C MET A 7 -23.44 -16.05 -29.88
N GLU A 8 -22.85 -16.53 -28.78
CA GLU A 8 -22.81 -15.81 -27.49
C GLU A 8 -22.06 -14.46 -27.60
N ASP A 9 -21.10 -14.36 -28.52
CA ASP A 9 -20.31 -13.16 -28.82
C ASP A 9 -20.78 -12.39 -30.07
N GLY A 10 -21.83 -12.85 -30.75
CA GLY A 10 -22.37 -12.27 -31.98
C GLY A 10 -22.64 -10.77 -31.91
N PRO A 11 -23.39 -10.26 -30.91
CA PRO A 11 -23.65 -8.83 -30.76
C PRO A 11 -22.38 -7.99 -30.59
N THR A 12 -21.34 -8.56 -29.98
CA THR A 12 -20.05 -7.87 -29.78
C THR A 12 -19.28 -7.79 -31.10
N ILE A 13 -19.30 -8.86 -31.89
CA ILE A 13 -18.68 -8.93 -33.21
C ILE A 13 -19.35 -7.94 -34.17
N GLU A 14 -20.68 -7.90 -34.20
CA GLU A 14 -21.46 -6.97 -35.03
C GLU A 14 -21.14 -5.51 -34.71
N LYS A 15 -21.09 -5.16 -33.41
CA LYS A 15 -20.75 -3.81 -32.97
C LYS A 15 -19.32 -3.41 -33.37
N ARG A 16 -18.38 -4.35 -33.37
CA ARG A 16 -16.99 -4.14 -33.78
C ARG A 16 -16.87 -3.94 -35.30
N ILE A 17 -17.55 -4.76 -36.10
CA ILE A 17 -17.59 -4.63 -37.56
C ILE A 17 -18.17 -3.27 -37.96
N LEU A 18 -19.28 -2.86 -37.36
CA LEU A 18 -19.91 -1.57 -37.60
C LEU A 18 -18.98 -0.41 -37.23
N THR A 19 -18.28 -0.54 -36.10
CA THR A 19 -17.30 0.45 -35.63
C THR A 19 -16.15 0.61 -36.64
N GLU A 20 -15.59 -0.48 -37.17
CA GLU A 20 -14.53 -0.42 -38.18
C GLU A 20 -15.02 0.15 -39.52
N LEU A 21 -16.23 -0.20 -39.95
CA LEU A 21 -16.85 0.37 -41.15
C LEU A 21 -16.98 1.91 -41.06
N CYS A 22 -17.36 2.42 -39.89
CA CYS A 22 -17.51 3.86 -39.65
C CYS A 22 -16.17 4.64 -39.61
N LYS A 23 -15.04 3.93 -39.45
CA LYS A 23 -13.68 4.48 -39.50
C LYS A 23 -13.14 4.61 -40.93
N LEU A 24 -13.75 3.95 -41.91
CA LEU A 24 -13.32 4.01 -43.31
C LEU A 24 -13.42 5.44 -43.87
N ARG A 25 -12.33 5.93 -44.45
CA ARG A 25 -12.27 7.23 -45.14
C ARG A 25 -12.34 7.11 -46.66
N LYS A 26 -12.15 5.90 -47.19
CA LYS A 26 -12.19 5.55 -48.61
C LYS A 26 -12.91 4.21 -48.75
N LEU A 27 -13.42 3.93 -49.95
CA LEU A 27 -13.96 2.62 -50.26
C LEU A 27 -12.83 1.58 -50.25
N PRO A 28 -13.05 0.39 -49.67
CA PRO A 28 -12.05 -0.67 -49.64
C PRO A 28 -11.80 -1.31 -51.01
N ASP A 29 -12.75 -1.19 -51.94
CA ASP A 29 -12.63 -1.66 -53.32
C ASP A 29 -12.51 -0.48 -54.30
N ASN A 30 -11.48 -0.52 -55.15
CA ASN A 30 -11.18 0.50 -56.14
C ASN A 30 -11.91 0.26 -57.49
N GLY A 31 -12.55 -0.91 -57.66
CA GLY A 31 -13.28 -1.30 -58.87
C GLY A 31 -14.77 -0.95 -58.88
N VAL A 32 -15.25 -0.21 -57.88
CA VAL A 32 -16.68 0.12 -57.73
C VAL A 32 -17.12 1.08 -58.84
N SER A 33 -18.03 0.63 -59.69
CA SER A 33 -18.51 1.36 -60.87
C SER A 33 -19.29 2.65 -60.56
N ASN A 34 -19.77 2.81 -59.32
CA ASN A 34 -20.55 3.98 -58.90
C ASN A 34 -20.11 4.51 -57.52
N THR A 35 -18.88 5.03 -57.48
CA THR A 35 -18.16 5.51 -56.28
C THR A 35 -18.97 6.51 -55.47
N GLU A 36 -19.75 7.37 -56.12
CA GLU A 36 -20.51 8.44 -55.48
C GLU A 36 -21.67 7.90 -54.61
N ILE A 37 -22.40 6.89 -55.11
CA ILE A 37 -23.48 6.22 -54.38
C ILE A 37 -22.90 5.43 -53.21
N ALA A 38 -21.78 4.73 -53.42
CA ALA A 38 -21.14 3.94 -52.36
C ALA A 38 -20.64 4.83 -51.21
N LEU A 39 -20.06 6.00 -51.51
CA LEU A 39 -19.67 6.98 -50.50
C LEU A 39 -20.86 7.59 -49.77
N LYS A 40 -21.98 7.83 -50.47
CA LYS A 40 -23.22 8.31 -49.86
C LYS A 40 -23.77 7.28 -48.85
N ASN A 41 -23.85 6.01 -49.25
CA ASN A 41 -24.31 4.93 -48.37
C ASN A 41 -23.41 4.77 -47.13
N LEU A 42 -22.08 4.89 -47.30
CA LEU A 42 -21.15 4.84 -46.17
C LEU A 42 -21.37 5.98 -45.16
N ARG A 43 -21.73 7.18 -45.65
CA ARG A 43 -22.09 8.32 -44.78
C ARG A 43 -23.42 8.07 -44.07
N GLU A 44 -24.42 7.54 -44.75
CA GLU A 44 -25.72 7.20 -44.15
C GLU A 44 -25.58 6.14 -43.05
N ILE A 45 -24.81 5.08 -43.29
CA ILE A 45 -24.51 4.06 -42.27
C ILE A 45 -23.82 4.68 -41.04
N LYS A 46 -22.87 5.60 -41.25
CA LYS A 46 -22.19 6.29 -40.16
C LYS A 46 -23.14 7.18 -39.35
N LEU A 47 -24.07 7.87 -40.00
CA LEU A 47 -25.09 8.68 -39.32
C LEU A 47 -26.00 7.80 -38.47
N LEU A 48 -26.52 6.71 -39.03
CA LEU A 48 -27.36 5.75 -38.31
C LEU A 48 -26.64 5.10 -37.14
N ALA A 49 -25.37 4.73 -37.31
CA ALA A 49 -24.57 4.13 -36.24
C ALA A 49 -24.32 5.09 -35.06
N ILE A 50 -24.22 6.40 -35.33
CA ILE A 50 -24.12 7.45 -34.30
C ILE A 50 -25.49 7.69 -33.64
N GLU A 51 -26.56 7.79 -34.44
CA GLU A 51 -27.93 8.03 -33.94
C GLU A 51 -28.42 6.94 -32.99
N HIS A 52 -28.05 5.69 -33.26
CA HIS A 52 -28.44 4.53 -32.45
C HIS A 52 -27.39 4.11 -31.40
N ASP A 53 -26.36 4.91 -31.16
CA ASP A 53 -25.28 4.64 -30.17
C ASP A 53 -24.57 3.27 -30.37
N LEU A 54 -24.51 2.84 -31.64
CA LEU A 54 -23.89 1.60 -32.07
C LEU A 54 -22.40 1.80 -32.43
N PHE A 55 -22.00 3.04 -32.72
CA PHE A 55 -20.61 3.41 -32.97
C PHE A 55 -19.84 3.64 -31.67
N VAL A 56 -18.94 2.71 -31.33
CA VAL A 56 -18.02 2.90 -30.19
C VAL A 56 -16.76 3.57 -30.71
N GLU A 57 -16.60 4.87 -30.45
CA GLU A 57 -15.28 5.50 -30.59
C GLU A 57 -14.38 4.87 -29.51
N GLU A 58 -13.64 3.81 -29.85
CA GLU A 58 -12.75 3.07 -28.94
C GLU A 58 -11.82 4.01 -28.16
N GLU A 59 -11.46 5.13 -28.77
CA GLU A 59 -10.68 6.21 -28.16
C GLU A 59 -11.43 6.93 -27.02
N ARG A 60 -12.73 7.24 -27.17
CA ARG A 60 -13.56 7.81 -26.09
C ARG A 60 -13.78 6.82 -24.95
N ALA A 61 -14.07 5.55 -25.26
CA ALA A 61 -14.26 4.51 -24.25
C ALA A 61 -12.97 4.28 -23.44
N SER A 62 -11.81 4.26 -24.12
CA SER A 62 -10.48 4.17 -23.48
C SER A 62 -10.19 5.37 -22.58
N VAL A 63 -10.49 6.59 -23.04
CA VAL A 63 -10.29 7.82 -22.24
C VAL A 63 -11.21 7.85 -21.01
N ILE A 64 -12.48 7.46 -21.15
CA ILE A 64 -13.43 7.38 -20.02
C ILE A 64 -12.96 6.33 -19.00
N ASN A 65 -12.53 5.15 -19.46
CA ASN A 65 -12.00 4.10 -18.57
C ASN A 65 -10.73 4.54 -17.84
N LYS A 66 -9.78 5.19 -18.54
CA LYS A 66 -8.58 5.77 -17.90
C LYS A 66 -8.95 6.83 -16.85
N LYS A 67 -9.87 7.74 -17.16
CA LYS A 67 -10.37 8.74 -16.20
C LYS A 67 -11.03 8.10 -14.99
N LYS A 68 -11.87 7.08 -15.20
CA LYS A 68 -12.53 6.34 -14.12
C LYS A 68 -11.52 5.64 -13.21
N LEU A 69 -10.51 4.97 -13.79
CA LEU A 69 -9.44 4.33 -13.04
C LEU A 69 -8.59 5.35 -12.26
N ALA A 70 -8.24 6.48 -12.89
CA ALA A 70 -7.51 7.55 -12.22
C ALA A 70 -8.31 8.14 -11.05
N ALA A 71 -9.62 8.37 -11.23
CA ALA A 71 -10.50 8.84 -10.17
C ALA A 71 -10.63 7.83 -9.02
N GLN A 72 -10.73 6.54 -9.34
CA GLN A 72 -10.76 5.49 -8.32
C GLN A 72 -9.44 5.41 -7.53
N LYS A 73 -8.30 5.49 -8.22
CA LYS A 73 -6.99 5.57 -7.57
C LYS A 73 -6.86 6.81 -6.69
N ALA A 74 -7.29 7.97 -7.18
CA ALA A 74 -7.25 9.22 -6.42
C ALA A 74 -8.10 9.11 -5.13
N ARG A 75 -9.29 8.52 -5.20
CA ARG A 75 -10.14 8.28 -4.01
C ARG A 75 -9.46 7.39 -2.98
N ILE A 76 -8.84 6.29 -3.40
CA ILE A 76 -8.11 5.40 -2.48
C ILE A 76 -6.94 6.13 -1.81
N ILE A 77 -6.21 6.95 -2.57
CA ILE A 77 -5.10 7.75 -2.03
C ILE A 77 -5.62 8.78 -1.02
N GLU A 78 -6.71 9.46 -1.33
CA GLU A 78 -7.35 10.45 -0.46
C GLU A 78 -7.88 9.83 0.83
N GLU A 79 -8.60 8.70 0.74
CA GLU A 79 -9.09 7.94 1.89
C GLU A 79 -7.94 7.51 2.80
N ARG A 80 -6.86 6.99 2.23
CA ARG A 80 -5.67 6.60 2.99
C ARG A 80 -5.01 7.80 3.66
N SER A 81 -4.89 8.93 2.95
CA SER A 81 -4.32 10.16 3.50
C SER A 81 -5.14 10.66 4.71
N LEU A 82 -6.46 10.57 4.64
CA LEU A 82 -7.34 10.94 5.75
C LEU A 82 -7.16 10.02 6.96
N GLN A 83 -6.99 8.72 6.73
CA GLN A 83 -6.73 7.75 7.79
C GLN A 83 -5.36 7.97 8.45
N LEU A 84 -4.32 8.25 7.66
CA LEU A 84 -3.00 8.61 8.19
C LEU A 84 -3.06 9.89 9.03
N GLU A 85 -3.81 10.91 8.59
CA GLU A 85 -3.99 12.16 9.36
C GLU A 85 -4.71 11.91 10.69
N LYS A 86 -5.72 11.05 10.72
CA LYS A 86 -6.38 10.63 11.97
C LYS A 86 -5.39 9.98 12.94
N LEU A 87 -4.55 9.06 12.44
CA LEU A 87 -3.52 8.40 13.25
C LEU A 87 -2.45 9.37 13.72
N ARG A 88 -2.02 10.30 12.86
CA ARG A 88 -1.09 11.37 13.20
C ARG A 88 -1.62 12.21 14.35
N LYS A 89 -2.89 12.61 14.30
CA LYS A 89 -3.53 13.35 15.39
C LYS A 89 -3.51 12.57 16.71
N ALA A 90 -3.94 11.30 16.69
CA ALA A 90 -3.89 10.44 17.87
C ALA A 90 -2.46 10.30 18.43
N PHE A 91 -1.47 10.20 17.54
CA PHE A 91 -0.07 10.15 17.92
C PHE A 91 0.37 11.45 18.62
N MET A 92 0.04 12.61 18.06
CA MET A 92 0.37 13.91 18.64
C MET A 92 -0.30 14.13 20.01
N ASP A 93 -1.55 13.70 20.16
CA ASP A 93 -2.28 13.76 21.44
C ASP A 93 -1.55 12.92 22.51
N GLY A 94 -1.06 11.73 22.14
CA GLY A 94 -0.27 10.88 23.04
C GLY A 94 1.10 11.45 23.44
N ILE A 95 1.73 12.27 22.59
CA ILE A 95 3.00 12.94 22.93
C ILE A 95 2.80 13.87 24.14
N VAL A 96 1.71 14.63 24.15
CA VAL A 96 1.42 15.64 25.17
C VAL A 96 0.68 15.08 26.39
N ASP A 97 0.15 13.86 26.33
CA ASP A 97 -0.60 13.24 27.45
C ASP A 97 0.30 12.88 28.63
N PRO A 98 0.19 13.52 29.81
CA PRO A 98 1.03 13.18 30.97
C PRO A 98 0.87 11.72 31.43
N ASN A 99 -0.25 11.07 31.10
CA ASN A 99 -0.48 9.67 31.42
C ASN A 99 0.23 8.74 30.42
N ARG A 100 1.47 8.35 30.77
CA ARG A 100 2.30 7.43 29.95
C ARG A 100 1.69 6.04 29.77
N GLN A 101 0.84 5.58 30.69
CA GLN A 101 0.14 4.31 30.50
C GLN A 101 -0.92 4.43 29.40
N GLN A 102 -1.68 5.52 29.40
CA GLN A 102 -2.66 5.82 28.36
C GLN A 102 -1.98 6.00 26.99
N ALA A 103 -0.84 6.70 26.97
CA ALA A 103 -0.02 6.80 25.76
C ALA A 103 0.38 5.41 25.25
N GLY A 104 0.88 4.52 26.12
CA GLY A 104 1.21 3.14 25.76
C GLY A 104 0.06 2.39 25.06
N TYR A 105 -1.16 2.45 25.61
CA TYR A 105 -2.33 1.86 24.95
C TYR A 105 -2.66 2.53 23.62
N SER A 106 -2.53 3.86 23.54
CA SER A 106 -2.73 4.58 22.30
C SER A 106 -1.74 4.15 21.22
N LEU A 107 -0.48 3.85 21.55
CA LEU A 107 0.50 3.34 20.58
C LEU A 107 0.11 1.95 20.08
N GLU A 108 -0.37 1.06 20.96
CA GLU A 108 -0.84 -0.26 20.54
C GLU A 108 -1.98 -0.14 19.50
N ASP A 109 -2.95 0.74 19.73
CA ASP A 109 -4.05 0.98 18.80
C ASP A 109 -3.59 1.66 17.51
N ILE A 110 -2.68 2.63 17.58
CA ILE A 110 -2.08 3.27 16.40
C ILE A 110 -1.35 2.25 15.54
N LEU A 111 -0.55 1.35 16.13
CA LEU A 111 0.17 0.32 15.37
C LEU A 111 -0.80 -0.63 14.67
N VAL A 112 -1.87 -1.04 15.33
CA VAL A 112 -2.89 -1.92 14.72
C VAL A 112 -3.55 -1.27 13.52
N GLU A 113 -4.03 -0.03 13.69
CA GLU A 113 -4.65 0.71 12.59
C GLU A 113 -3.63 0.96 11.48
N LEU A 114 -2.42 1.42 11.82
CA LEU A 114 -1.35 1.71 10.85
C LEU A 114 -0.99 0.48 10.02
N PHE A 115 -0.71 -0.67 10.62
CA PHE A 115 -0.36 -1.88 9.86
C PHE A 115 -1.52 -2.34 8.96
N SER A 116 -2.76 -2.22 9.42
CA SER A 116 -3.95 -2.53 8.64
C SER A 116 -4.07 -1.66 7.38
N LEU A 117 -3.73 -0.36 7.45
CA LEU A 117 -3.70 0.56 6.29
C LEU A 117 -2.71 0.12 5.19
N PHE A 118 -1.73 -0.70 5.54
CA PHE A 118 -0.73 -1.23 4.61
C PHE A 118 -0.98 -2.71 4.26
N CYS A 119 -2.17 -3.22 4.59
CA CYS A 119 -2.57 -4.62 4.38
C CYS A 119 -1.64 -5.63 5.06
N ILE A 120 -1.04 -5.24 6.19
CA ILE A 120 -0.22 -6.13 7.02
C ILE A 120 -1.07 -6.55 8.23
N GLU A 121 -1.32 -7.84 8.36
CA GLU A 121 -2.05 -8.37 9.52
C GLU A 121 -1.21 -8.22 10.79
N TYR A 122 -1.74 -7.47 11.75
CA TYR A 122 -1.10 -7.21 13.03
C TYR A 122 -1.92 -7.81 14.17
N ARG A 123 -1.31 -8.76 14.88
CA ARG A 123 -1.87 -9.36 16.10
C ARG A 123 -1.56 -8.47 17.29
N LYS A 124 -2.64 -8.00 17.96
CA LYS A 124 -2.58 -7.24 19.23
C LYS A 124 -1.87 -8.02 20.34
N SER A 125 -1.54 -7.31 21.41
CA SER A 125 -0.92 -7.83 22.63
C SER A 125 -1.54 -9.13 23.12
N TYR A 126 -0.70 -10.10 23.44
CA TYR A 126 -1.12 -11.42 23.91
C TYR A 126 -0.17 -11.98 24.96
N LYS A 127 -0.71 -12.86 25.81
CA LYS A 127 0.05 -13.55 26.85
C LYS A 127 0.23 -15.00 26.48
N ILE A 128 1.48 -15.46 26.58
CA ILE A 128 1.82 -16.88 26.69
C ILE A 128 2.14 -17.18 28.15
N SER A 129 2.24 -18.46 28.52
CA SER A 129 2.41 -18.90 29.92
C SER A 129 3.55 -18.21 30.68
N THR A 130 4.60 -17.77 29.97
CA THR A 130 5.81 -17.20 30.57
C THR A 130 6.04 -15.72 30.25
N GLN A 131 5.36 -15.15 29.25
CA GLN A 131 5.72 -13.85 28.68
C GLN A 131 4.49 -13.11 28.13
N GLN A 132 4.51 -11.78 28.24
CA GLN A 132 3.65 -10.89 27.46
C GLN A 132 4.42 -10.39 26.24
N ILE A 133 3.74 -10.40 25.09
CA ILE A 133 4.21 -9.86 23.81
C ILE A 133 3.24 -8.75 23.41
N ASP A 134 3.75 -7.57 23.06
CA ASP A 134 2.91 -6.39 22.77
C ASP A 134 2.30 -6.46 21.37
N GLY A 135 2.94 -7.17 20.45
CA GLY A 135 2.34 -7.49 19.16
C GLY A 135 3.12 -8.49 18.32
N HIS A 136 2.52 -8.89 17.21
CA HIS A 136 3.14 -9.77 16.23
C HIS A 136 2.59 -9.45 14.85
N PHE A 137 3.43 -9.56 13.83
CA PHE A 137 2.99 -9.51 12.44
C PHE A 137 3.91 -10.36 11.56
N LYS A 138 3.43 -10.64 10.35
CA LYS A 138 4.23 -11.26 9.29
C LYS A 138 4.54 -10.22 8.23
N PHE A 139 5.78 -10.19 7.80
CA PHE A 139 6.19 -9.37 6.67
C PHE A 139 7.15 -10.17 5.82
N GLU A 140 6.82 -10.24 4.53
CA GLU A 140 7.47 -11.15 3.58
C GLU A 140 7.44 -12.59 4.10
N SER A 141 8.60 -13.23 4.28
CA SER A 141 8.71 -14.62 4.72
C SER A 141 9.05 -14.78 6.20
N PHE A 142 8.98 -13.72 7.00
CA PHE A 142 9.45 -13.71 8.39
C PHE A 142 8.37 -13.29 9.39
N ASP A 143 8.45 -13.85 10.59
CA ASP A 143 7.65 -13.47 11.75
C ASP A 143 8.38 -12.40 12.57
N TYR A 144 7.65 -11.35 12.95
CA TYR A 144 8.15 -10.25 13.75
C TYR A 144 7.37 -10.15 15.06
N LEU A 145 8.06 -10.26 16.19
CA LEU A 145 7.52 -9.87 17.48
C LEU A 145 7.71 -8.37 17.68
N VAL A 146 6.79 -7.75 18.41
CA VAL A 146 6.81 -6.32 18.70
C VAL A 146 6.83 -6.09 20.20
N GLU A 147 7.70 -5.18 20.62
CA GLU A 147 7.67 -4.52 21.93
C GLU A 147 7.55 -3.01 21.68
N ALA A 148 6.62 -2.36 22.36
CA ALA A 148 6.31 -0.95 22.12
C ALA A 148 6.41 -0.15 23.42
N LYS A 149 7.27 0.87 23.43
CA LYS A 149 7.52 1.75 24.58
C LYS A 149 7.18 3.20 24.25
N TRP A 150 6.22 3.72 25.00
CA TRP A 150 5.90 5.14 25.03
C TRP A 150 6.02 5.70 26.45
N ARG A 151 7.25 5.72 26.96
CA ARG A 151 7.58 6.23 28.30
C ARG A 151 8.51 7.41 28.20
N ALA A 152 8.70 8.13 29.31
CA ALA A 152 9.58 9.30 29.35
C ALA A 152 11.06 8.92 29.25
N ASP A 153 11.43 7.83 29.90
CA ASP A 153 12.77 7.26 29.91
C ASP A 153 13.11 6.57 28.59
N LEU A 154 14.37 6.74 28.18
CA LEU A 154 14.93 6.04 27.04
C LEU A 154 15.26 4.59 27.43
N PRO A 155 15.00 3.59 26.55
CA PRO A 155 15.24 2.19 26.85
C PRO A 155 16.67 1.92 27.34
N THR A 156 16.78 0.99 28.28
CA THR A 156 18.04 0.45 28.76
C THR A 156 18.48 -0.75 27.91
N GLU A 157 19.79 -1.03 27.90
CA GLU A 157 20.32 -2.25 27.27
C GLU A 157 19.64 -3.51 27.82
N GLN A 158 19.38 -3.55 29.13
CA GLN A 158 18.73 -4.69 29.79
C GLN A 158 17.31 -4.94 29.30
N GLU A 159 16.53 -3.89 29.04
CA GLU A 159 15.18 -4.01 28.50
C GLU A 159 15.19 -4.61 27.08
N ILE A 160 16.08 -4.09 26.22
CA ILE A 160 16.20 -4.60 24.85
C ILE A 160 16.78 -6.02 24.84
N ALA A 161 17.75 -6.33 25.70
CA ALA A 161 18.28 -7.69 25.86
C ALA A 161 17.21 -8.66 26.41
N GLY A 162 16.33 -8.17 27.30
CA GLY A 162 15.16 -8.89 27.76
C GLY A 162 14.21 -9.24 26.62
N PHE A 163 13.89 -8.27 25.77
CA PHE A 163 13.09 -8.49 24.57
C PHE A 163 13.77 -9.43 23.57
N LYS A 164 15.07 -9.24 23.30
CA LYS A 164 15.85 -10.12 22.43
C LYS A 164 15.76 -11.57 22.88
N ARG A 165 15.92 -11.84 24.19
CA ARG A 165 15.72 -13.20 24.73
C ARG A 165 14.32 -13.75 24.46
N LYS A 166 13.26 -12.92 24.49
CA LYS A 166 11.91 -13.38 24.10
C LYS A 166 11.88 -13.82 22.63
N VAL A 167 12.51 -13.04 21.74
CA VAL A 167 12.61 -13.35 20.30
C VAL A 167 13.42 -14.63 20.06
N ASP A 168 14.58 -14.76 20.70
CA ASP A 168 15.48 -15.91 20.54
C ASP A 168 14.88 -17.23 21.04
N THR A 169 13.81 -17.19 21.86
CA THR A 169 13.07 -18.40 22.27
C THR A 169 12.07 -18.91 21.23
N LYS A 170 11.93 -18.22 20.09
CA LYS A 170 11.01 -18.61 19.00
C LYS A 170 11.77 -19.34 17.90
N LEU A 171 11.13 -19.55 16.74
CA LEU A 171 11.79 -20.13 15.57
C LEU A 171 13.00 -19.28 15.18
N GLU A 172 14.06 -19.91 14.67
CA GLU A 172 15.35 -19.28 14.36
C GLU A 172 15.22 -18.05 13.44
N SER A 173 14.23 -18.04 12.54
CA SER A 173 13.93 -16.93 11.62
C SER A 173 13.09 -15.81 12.22
N THR A 174 12.68 -15.91 13.49
CA THR A 174 11.86 -14.88 14.17
C THR A 174 12.71 -13.66 14.47
N ARG A 175 12.18 -12.49 14.12
CA ARG A 175 12.82 -11.19 14.34
C ARG A 175 12.00 -10.37 15.33
N GLY A 176 12.60 -9.32 15.86
CA GLY A 176 11.96 -8.36 16.76
C GLY A 176 11.96 -6.96 16.18
N ILE A 177 10.88 -6.22 16.41
CA ILE A 177 10.85 -4.77 16.29
C ILE A 177 10.64 -4.19 17.68
N PHE A 178 11.53 -3.26 18.04
CA PHE A 178 11.42 -2.49 19.26
C PHE A 178 11.06 -1.04 18.92
N PHE A 179 9.84 -0.63 19.26
CA PHE A 179 9.42 0.77 19.16
C PHE A 179 9.76 1.52 20.44
N SER A 180 10.48 2.62 20.32
CA SER A 180 10.71 3.58 21.40
C SER A 180 10.38 4.98 20.93
N ILE A 181 9.26 5.54 21.40
CA ILE A 181 8.78 6.82 20.87
C ILE A 181 9.79 7.96 21.10
N ASN A 182 10.44 7.97 22.27
CA ASN A 182 11.44 8.98 22.60
C ASN A 182 12.83 8.68 22.01
N GLY A 183 13.01 7.58 21.28
CA GLY A 183 14.28 7.19 20.66
C GLY A 183 15.16 6.32 21.55
N PHE A 184 16.46 6.34 21.28
CA PHE A 184 17.46 5.45 21.89
C PHE A 184 18.72 6.23 22.25
N ARG A 185 19.44 5.79 23.29
CA ARG A 185 20.80 6.30 23.55
C ARG A 185 21.78 5.64 22.59
N GLN A 186 22.77 6.40 22.11
CA GLN A 186 23.78 5.93 21.17
C GLN A 186 24.53 4.69 21.70
N GLU A 187 24.95 4.72 22.98
CA GLU A 187 25.59 3.58 23.66
C GLU A 187 24.74 2.30 23.64
N VAL A 188 23.40 2.45 23.73
CA VAL A 188 22.48 1.31 23.68
C VAL A 188 22.39 0.79 22.25
N VAL A 189 22.37 1.67 21.25
CA VAL A 189 22.37 1.24 19.84
C VAL A 189 23.64 0.46 19.50
N GLU A 190 24.80 0.96 19.94
CA GLU A 190 26.11 0.33 19.72
C GLU A 190 26.19 -1.07 20.33
N ALA A 191 25.59 -1.29 21.51
CA ALA A 191 25.53 -2.60 22.15
C ALA A 191 24.80 -3.69 21.33
N PHE A 192 23.96 -3.29 20.36
CA PHE A 192 23.22 -4.22 19.49
C PHE A 192 23.69 -4.20 18.02
N GLN A 193 24.80 -3.51 17.70
CA GLN A 193 25.38 -3.56 16.35
C GLN A 193 25.97 -4.94 16.02
N GLY A 194 25.89 -5.32 14.73
CA GLY A 194 26.67 -6.43 14.17
C GLY A 194 26.12 -7.85 14.37
N GLY A 195 24.94 -8.04 14.98
CA GLY A 195 24.43 -9.42 15.13
C GLY A 195 23.05 -9.62 15.78
N GLY A 196 22.25 -8.56 15.92
CA GLY A 196 20.91 -8.65 16.48
C GLY A 196 19.85 -9.07 15.45
N ASN A 197 18.87 -9.87 15.88
CA ASN A 197 17.60 -10.06 15.19
C ASN A 197 16.55 -9.00 15.60
N ILE A 198 16.98 -7.87 16.14
CA ILE A 198 16.12 -6.80 16.66
C ILE A 198 16.38 -5.52 15.86
N ILE A 199 15.30 -4.92 15.38
CA ILE A 199 15.28 -3.69 14.61
C ILE A 199 14.61 -2.60 15.44
N PHE A 200 15.18 -1.41 15.45
CA PHE A 200 14.73 -0.28 16.27
C PHE A 200 13.93 0.71 15.42
N PHE A 201 12.81 1.15 15.99
CA PHE A 201 11.95 2.19 15.45
C PHE A 201 11.75 3.29 16.49
N SER A 202 11.94 4.54 16.09
CA SER A 202 11.66 5.70 16.94
C SER A 202 10.30 6.32 16.64
N GLY A 203 9.86 7.25 17.50
CA GLY A 203 8.70 8.09 17.21
C GLY A 203 8.90 8.95 15.96
N GLU A 204 10.14 9.37 15.67
CA GLU A 204 10.47 10.10 14.45
C GLU A 204 10.15 9.25 13.20
N ASP A 205 10.53 7.97 13.18
CA ASP A 205 10.18 7.07 12.07
C ASP A 205 8.65 6.98 11.88
N LEU A 206 7.89 6.92 12.98
CA LEU A 206 6.42 6.92 12.91
C LEU A 206 5.86 8.24 12.38
N VAL A 207 6.42 9.39 12.77
CA VAL A 207 6.00 10.69 12.23
C VAL A 207 6.18 10.73 10.71
N PHE A 208 7.32 10.30 10.19
CA PHE A 208 7.54 10.25 8.73
C PHE A 208 6.51 9.37 8.01
N ILE A 209 6.13 8.23 8.60
CA ILE A 209 5.11 7.34 8.04
C ILE A 209 3.72 7.98 8.11
N LEU A 210 3.37 8.57 9.26
CA LEU A 210 2.05 9.17 9.52
C LEU A 210 1.83 10.46 8.73
N GLU A 211 2.90 11.18 8.36
CA GLU A 211 2.85 12.32 7.43
C GLU A 211 2.80 11.89 5.95
N GLY A 212 2.87 10.58 5.66
CA GLY A 212 2.88 10.05 4.30
C GLY A 212 4.15 10.37 3.52
N MET A 213 5.23 10.77 4.20
CA MET A 213 6.53 11.08 3.56
C MET A 213 7.22 9.83 3.04
N ILE A 214 7.00 8.69 3.72
CA ILE A 214 7.50 7.37 3.35
C ILE A 214 6.47 6.31 3.77
N SER A 215 6.39 5.23 3.02
CA SER A 215 5.42 4.16 3.28
C SER A 215 5.94 3.23 4.41
N LEU A 216 5.07 2.66 5.25
CA LEU A 216 5.47 1.68 6.27
C LEU A 216 6.23 0.49 5.66
N ASP A 217 5.77 -0.02 4.53
CA ASP A 217 6.41 -1.15 3.85
C ASP A 217 7.82 -0.79 3.34
N GLU A 218 8.03 0.45 2.91
CA GLU A 218 9.34 0.96 2.51
C GLU A 218 10.28 1.12 3.72
N VAL A 219 9.80 1.72 4.82
CA VAL A 219 10.59 1.84 6.07
C VAL A 219 10.99 0.46 6.60
N LEU A 220 10.06 -0.49 6.62
CA LEU A 220 10.33 -1.87 7.04
C LEU A 220 11.44 -2.47 6.18
N ARG A 221 11.30 -2.46 4.85
CA ARG A 221 12.31 -3.02 3.93
C ARG A 221 13.68 -2.42 4.16
N ILE A 222 13.78 -1.09 4.24
CA ILE A 222 15.09 -0.43 4.37
C ILE A 222 15.74 -0.75 5.72
N LYS A 223 14.99 -0.66 6.82
CA LYS A 223 15.55 -0.98 8.14
C LYS A 223 15.93 -2.46 8.24
N ILE A 224 15.14 -3.37 7.66
CA ILE A 224 15.48 -4.79 7.57
C ILE A 224 16.75 -4.99 6.76
N GLU A 225 16.87 -4.34 5.62
CA GLU A 225 18.03 -4.43 4.73
C GLU A 225 19.30 -3.95 5.45
N LYS A 226 19.24 -2.78 6.11
CA LYS A 226 20.35 -2.22 6.88
C LYS A 226 20.76 -3.10 8.05
N ALA A 227 19.80 -3.66 8.77
CA ALA A 227 20.08 -4.60 9.85
C ALA A 227 20.72 -5.89 9.32
N ALA A 228 20.22 -6.43 8.21
CA ALA A 228 20.68 -7.71 7.65
C ALA A 228 22.04 -7.61 6.93
N GLN A 229 22.29 -6.53 6.17
CA GLN A 229 23.49 -6.39 5.36
C GLN A 229 24.64 -5.72 6.13
N GLU A 230 24.33 -4.72 6.96
CA GLU A 230 25.33 -3.88 7.62
C GLU A 230 25.36 -4.07 9.14
N GLY A 231 24.44 -4.86 9.70
CA GLY A 231 24.35 -5.06 11.15
C GLY A 231 23.88 -3.81 11.90
N ILE A 232 23.18 -2.88 11.24
CA ILE A 232 22.70 -1.62 11.82
C ILE A 232 21.27 -1.82 12.37
N PRO A 233 21.07 -1.97 13.70
CA PRO A 233 19.74 -2.20 14.25
C PRO A 233 18.86 -0.94 14.22
N TYR A 234 19.48 0.24 14.26
CA TYR A 234 18.81 1.53 14.24
C TYR A 234 19.30 2.39 13.07
N PHE A 235 18.59 2.31 11.96
CA PHE A 235 18.78 3.21 10.83
C PHE A 235 17.72 4.30 10.84
N GLU A 236 18.12 5.55 11.03
CA GLU A 236 17.18 6.68 11.08
C GLU A 236 16.67 7.03 9.68
N VAL A 237 15.34 7.09 9.50
CA VAL A 237 14.73 7.38 8.19
C VAL A 237 15.10 8.77 7.67
N LYS A 238 15.34 9.76 8.55
CA LYS A 238 15.79 11.11 8.14
C LYS A 238 17.11 11.10 7.37
N SER A 239 17.96 10.10 7.57
CA SER A 239 19.28 9.98 6.92
C SER A 239 19.20 9.58 5.45
N MET A 240 18.00 9.37 4.91
CA MET A 240 17.76 9.08 3.49
C MET A 240 17.75 10.34 2.61
N ARG A 241 17.88 11.55 3.18
CA ARG A 241 17.86 12.82 2.46
C ARG A 241 19.25 13.41 2.25
#